data_AF-A0A936P395-F1
#
_entry.id   AF-A0A936P395-F1
#
_cell.length_a   1.000
_cell.length_b   1.000
_cell.length_c   1.000
_cell.angle_alpha   90.00
_cell.angle_beta   90.00
_cell.angle_gamma   90.00
#
_symmetry.space_group_name_H-M   'P 1'
#
loop_
_entity.id
_entity.type
_entity.pdbx_description
1 polymer ?
#
loop_
_entity_poly.entity_id
_entity_poly.type
_entity_poly.pdbx_seq_one_letter_code
_entity_poly.pdbx_strand_id
1 'polypeptide(L)'
;MSPFPRTPRLSGDDPEAKRREIRAYFHATFDRYERLFEVLTCDEAYFRKPISLRHPLIFYLGHTATFFINKLVLAGLVSERINPRFESMFAVGVDEMSWDDLSETNYDWPAVAEVRAYRDRVRAVVGGLIDTCRSQVIRRAVPRMT
;
A
#
# COMPACT_ATOMS: atom_id res chain seq x y z
N MET A 1 10.86 24.93 -4.25
CA MET A 1 9.74 23.97 -4.16
C MET A 1 9.86 23.18 -2.87
N SER A 2 8.75 22.83 -2.22
CA SER A 2 8.77 22.00 -1.00
C SER A 2 9.34 20.60 -1.32
N PRO A 3 10.28 20.06 -0.51
CA PRO A 3 10.85 18.72 -0.72
C PRO A 3 9.84 17.59 -0.47
N PHE A 4 8.70 17.90 0.16
CA PHE A 4 7.62 16.96 0.44
C PHE A 4 6.30 17.50 -0.12
N PRO A 5 5.56 16.67 -0.88
CA PRO A 5 4.25 17.07 -1.35
C PRO A 5 3.27 17.13 -0.16
N ARG A 6 2.41 18.13 -0.15
CA ARG A 6 1.30 18.22 0.81
C ARG A 6 0.18 17.29 0.34
N THR A 7 -0.58 16.74 1.29
CA THR A 7 -1.80 15.98 0.98
C THR A 7 -2.73 16.82 0.11
N PRO A 8 -3.12 16.36 -1.09
CA PRO A 8 -4.04 17.07 -1.97
C PRO A 8 -5.40 17.25 -1.29
N ARG A 9 -6.02 18.41 -1.49
CA ARG A 9 -7.45 18.56 -1.16
C ARG A 9 -8.27 17.77 -2.17
N LEU A 10 -9.26 17.01 -1.72
CA LEU A 10 -10.13 16.23 -2.59
C LEU A 10 -11.25 17.07 -3.25
N SER A 11 -11.38 18.35 -2.87
CA SER A 11 -12.27 19.30 -3.52
C SER A 11 -11.61 20.01 -4.71
N GLY A 12 -12.42 20.46 -5.65
CA GLY A 12 -12.00 21.25 -6.82
C GLY A 12 -13.03 21.19 -7.95
N ASP A 13 -12.94 22.14 -8.87
CA ASP A 13 -13.91 22.30 -9.97
C ASP A 13 -13.46 21.63 -11.27
N ASP A 14 -12.18 21.23 -11.36
CA ASP A 14 -11.60 20.48 -12.50
C ASP A 14 -11.20 19.06 -12.06
N PRO A 15 -12.02 18.04 -12.39
CA PRO A 15 -11.71 16.65 -12.08
C PRO A 15 -10.42 16.13 -12.72
N GLU A 16 -10.06 16.58 -13.92
CA GLU A 16 -8.86 16.10 -14.62
C GLU A 16 -7.59 16.67 -13.99
N ALA A 17 -7.60 17.97 -13.66
CA ALA A 17 -6.52 18.55 -12.86
C ALA A 17 -6.38 17.84 -11.52
N LYS A 18 -7.50 17.50 -10.86
CA LYS A 18 -7.48 16.80 -9.59
C LYS A 18 -6.90 15.39 -9.69
N ARG A 19 -7.24 14.62 -10.74
CA ARG A 19 -6.63 13.31 -10.99
C ARG A 19 -5.12 13.42 -11.18
N ARG A 20 -4.65 14.39 -11.97
CA ARG A 20 -3.21 14.63 -12.16
C ARG A 20 -2.50 14.96 -10.84
N GLU A 21 -3.09 15.81 -10.01
CA GLU A 21 -2.56 16.16 -8.68
C GLU A 21 -2.48 14.93 -7.75
N ILE A 22 -3.57 14.16 -7.65
CA ILE A 22 -3.63 12.95 -6.81
C ILE A 22 -2.64 11.90 -7.31
N ARG A 23 -2.54 11.70 -8.63
CA ARG A 23 -1.58 10.75 -9.22
C ARG A 23 -0.14 11.15 -8.93
N ALA A 24 0.19 12.44 -9.09
CA ALA A 24 1.52 12.95 -8.78
C ALA A 24 1.85 12.75 -7.29
N TYR A 25 0.90 13.04 -6.39
CA TYR A 25 1.04 12.79 -4.96
C TYR A 25 1.23 11.30 -4.64
N PHE A 26 0.41 10.42 -5.24
CA PHE A 26 0.51 8.97 -5.08
C PHE A 26 1.90 8.48 -5.49
N HIS A 27 2.39 8.81 -6.70
CA HIS A 27 3.71 8.40 -7.13
C HIS A 27 4.82 8.95 -6.23
N ALA A 28 4.77 10.23 -5.88
CA ALA A 28 5.79 10.84 -5.02
C ALA A 28 5.87 10.19 -3.64
N THR A 29 4.73 9.82 -3.04
CA THR A 29 4.68 9.17 -1.72
C THR A 29 5.00 7.68 -1.79
N PHE A 30 4.57 6.98 -2.86
CA PHE A 30 4.91 5.59 -3.10
C PHE A 30 6.43 5.41 -3.30
N ASP A 31 7.05 6.28 -4.12
CA ASP A 31 8.50 6.29 -4.35
C ASP A 31 9.26 6.64 -3.07
N ARG A 32 8.77 7.63 -2.31
CA ARG A 32 9.41 8.01 -1.05
C ARG A 32 9.44 6.85 -0.06
N TYR A 33 8.36 6.08 0.02
CA TYR A 33 8.30 4.92 0.90
C TYR A 33 9.37 3.89 0.53
N GLU A 34 9.56 3.61 -0.76
CA GLU A 34 10.58 2.66 -1.22
C GLU A 34 12.00 3.12 -0.96
N ARG A 35 12.25 4.43 -1.09
CA ARG A 35 13.56 5.02 -0.79
C ARG A 35 14.01 4.82 0.65
N LEU A 36 13.07 4.60 1.59
CA LEU A 36 13.43 4.25 2.97
C LEU A 36 14.18 2.92 3.05
N PHE A 37 13.97 2.01 2.10
CA PHE A 37 14.61 0.69 2.07
C PHE A 37 15.91 0.67 1.25
N GLU A 38 16.19 1.71 0.46
CA GLU A 38 17.45 1.86 -0.29
C GLU A 38 18.67 2.06 0.62
N VAL A 39 18.45 2.41 1.90
CA VAL A 39 19.51 2.51 2.91
C VAL A 39 20.02 1.14 3.37
N LEU A 40 19.30 0.06 3.06
CA LEU A 40 19.70 -1.30 3.40
C LEU A 40 20.77 -1.79 2.41
N THR A 41 21.86 -2.32 2.95
CA THR A 41 23.05 -2.69 2.16
C THR A 41 22.97 -4.06 1.49
N CYS A 42 22.01 -4.91 1.88
CA CYS A 42 21.82 -6.25 1.32
C CYS A 42 20.40 -6.80 1.61
N ASP A 43 20.00 -7.83 0.86
CA ASP A 43 18.68 -8.47 0.98
C ASP A 43 18.47 -9.12 2.35
N GLU A 44 19.52 -9.72 2.94
CA GLU A 44 19.51 -10.28 4.30
C GLU A 44 18.94 -9.28 5.33
N ALA A 45 19.24 -7.98 5.19
CA ALA A 45 18.77 -6.95 6.11
C ALA A 45 17.24 -6.79 6.11
N TYR A 46 16.55 -7.19 5.03
CA TYR A 46 15.09 -7.15 4.96
C TYR A 46 14.45 -8.20 5.87
N PHE A 47 15.14 -9.31 6.15
CA PHE A 47 14.61 -10.44 6.90
C PHE A 47 14.98 -10.42 8.38
N ARG A 48 15.86 -9.50 8.80
CA ARG A 48 16.23 -9.33 10.21
C ARG A 48 15.15 -8.57 10.97
N LYS A 49 14.67 -9.14 12.07
CA LYS A 49 13.79 -8.43 13.01
C LYS A 49 14.60 -7.32 13.71
N PRO A 50 14.14 -6.06 13.68
CA PRO A 50 14.84 -4.97 14.38
C PRO A 50 14.68 -5.09 15.90
N ILE A 51 13.53 -5.57 16.38
CA ILE A 51 13.21 -5.90 17.77
C ILE A 51 12.16 -7.04 17.80
N SER A 52 11.97 -7.70 18.94
CA SER A 52 11.05 -8.85 19.09
C SER A 52 9.60 -8.54 18.70
N LEU A 53 9.10 -7.36 19.10
CA LEU A 53 7.72 -6.90 18.89
C LEU A 53 7.46 -6.30 17.49
N ARG A 54 8.35 -6.54 16.52
CA ARG A 54 8.20 -6.04 15.15
C ARG A 54 8.40 -7.16 14.15
N HIS A 55 7.71 -7.06 13.02
CA HIS A 55 8.01 -7.88 11.86
C HIS A 55 9.36 -7.46 11.23
N PRO A 56 10.00 -8.35 10.45
CA PRO A 56 11.13 -7.96 9.62
C PRO A 56 10.75 -6.92 8.56
N LEU A 57 11.73 -6.18 8.04
CA LEU A 57 11.50 -5.07 7.10
C LEU A 57 10.81 -5.50 5.80
N ILE A 58 10.96 -6.75 5.38
CA ILE A 58 10.26 -7.33 4.21
C ILE A 58 8.73 -7.24 4.36
N PHE A 59 8.21 -7.40 5.58
CA PHE A 59 6.78 -7.22 5.86
C PHE A 59 6.34 -5.81 5.52
N TYR A 60 7.06 -4.80 6.03
CA TYR A 60 6.72 -3.40 5.81
C TYR A 60 6.84 -3.02 4.33
N LEU A 61 7.86 -3.52 3.63
CA LEU A 61 8.00 -3.32 2.18
C LEU A 61 6.73 -3.78 1.43
N GLY A 62 6.18 -4.95 1.76
CA GLY A 62 4.96 -5.46 1.13
C GLY A 62 3.66 -4.83 1.63
N HIS A 63 3.58 -4.52 2.94
CA HIS A 63 2.36 -4.14 3.65
C HIS A 63 1.63 -2.95 3.04
N THR A 64 2.34 -1.86 2.76
CA THR A 64 1.71 -0.62 2.25
C THR A 64 1.08 -0.82 0.87
N ALA A 65 1.71 -1.61 0.00
CA ALA A 65 1.17 -1.92 -1.32
C ALA A 65 -0.03 -2.87 -1.23
N THR A 66 0.04 -3.88 -0.37
CA THR A 66 -1.09 -4.77 -0.06
C THR A 66 -2.29 -4.03 0.50
N PHE A 67 -2.08 -3.01 1.34
CA PHE A 67 -3.16 -2.21 1.88
C PHE A 67 -4.00 -1.54 0.78
N PHE A 68 -3.37 -1.01 -0.28
CA PHE A 68 -4.10 -0.46 -1.42
C PHE A 68 -5.01 -1.50 -2.07
N ILE A 69 -4.48 -2.66 -2.45
CA ILE A 69 -5.27 -3.67 -3.16
C ILE A 69 -6.40 -4.19 -2.29
N ASN A 70 -6.12 -4.52 -1.02
CA ASN A 70 -7.16 -5.01 -0.12
C ASN A 70 -8.31 -4.01 0.07
N LYS A 71 -7.99 -2.72 0.26
CA LYS A 71 -9.04 -1.70 0.43
C LYS A 71 -9.76 -1.38 -0.87
N LEU A 72 -9.07 -1.39 -2.01
CA LEU A 72 -9.69 -1.13 -3.31
C LEU A 72 -10.59 -2.30 -3.77
N VAL A 73 -10.21 -3.55 -3.45
CA VAL A 73 -11.07 -4.72 -3.65
C VAL A 73 -12.31 -4.63 -2.76
N LEU A 74 -12.13 -4.32 -1.47
CA LEU A 74 -13.26 -4.15 -0.54
C LEU A 74 -14.22 -3.03 -0.99
N ALA A 75 -13.69 -1.95 -1.56
CA ALA A 75 -14.47 -0.84 -2.11
C ALA A 75 -15.13 -1.14 -3.47
N GLY A 76 -14.85 -2.30 -4.07
CA GLY A 76 -15.34 -2.66 -5.41
C GLY A 76 -14.72 -1.84 -6.55
N LEU A 77 -13.57 -1.20 -6.31
CA LEU A 77 -12.84 -0.40 -7.30
C LEU A 77 -11.80 -1.21 -8.07
N VAL A 78 -11.38 -2.35 -7.53
CA VAL A 78 -10.53 -3.35 -8.18
C VAL A 78 -11.25 -4.69 -8.07
N SER A 79 -11.47 -5.36 -9.20
CA SER A 79 -12.21 -6.64 -9.24
C SER A 79 -11.32 -7.85 -9.00
N GLU A 80 -10.04 -7.76 -9.39
CA GLU A 80 -9.10 -8.87 -9.33
C GLU A 80 -7.92 -8.56 -8.43
N ARG A 81 -7.58 -9.52 -7.58
CA ARG A 81 -6.38 -9.50 -6.74
C ARG A 81 -5.14 -9.67 -7.62
N ILE A 82 -4.06 -8.99 -7.28
CA ILE A 82 -2.78 -9.07 -8.02
C ILE A 82 -2.01 -10.32 -7.59
N ASN A 83 -1.95 -10.58 -6.28
CA ASN A 83 -1.32 -11.75 -5.69
C ASN A 83 -1.99 -12.06 -4.34
N PRO A 84 -3.03 -12.92 -4.31
CA PRO A 84 -3.75 -13.25 -3.08
C PRO A 84 -2.87 -13.75 -1.94
N ARG A 85 -1.76 -14.45 -2.24
CA ARG A 85 -0.80 -14.93 -1.24
C ARG A 85 -0.12 -13.77 -0.54
N PHE A 86 0.42 -12.81 -1.30
CA PHE A 86 1.06 -11.61 -0.75
C PHE A 86 0.04 -10.73 -0.03
N GLU A 87 -1.16 -10.62 -0.60
CA GLU A 87 -2.22 -9.79 -0.04
C GLU A 87 -2.78 -10.33 1.28
N SER A 88 -2.67 -11.64 1.53
CA SER A 88 -2.95 -12.25 2.83
C SER A 88 -1.75 -12.10 3.77
N MET A 89 -0.56 -12.52 3.32
CA MET A 89 0.68 -12.54 4.11
C MET A 89 1.05 -11.16 4.67
N PHE A 90 0.92 -10.10 3.86
CA PHE A 90 1.24 -8.74 4.29
C PHE A 90 0.05 -8.00 4.90
N ALA A 91 -1.13 -8.60 5.03
CA ALA A 91 -2.32 -7.94 5.59
C ALA A 91 -2.45 -8.05 7.10
N VAL A 92 -1.54 -8.77 7.76
CA VAL A 92 -1.54 -8.91 9.22
C VAL A 92 -1.57 -7.51 9.86
N GLY A 93 -2.63 -7.25 10.62
CA GLY A 93 -2.84 -6.01 11.36
C GLY A 93 -2.50 -6.18 12.83
N VAL A 94 -2.62 -5.10 13.59
CA VAL A 94 -2.67 -5.18 15.06
C VAL A 94 -4.11 -5.52 15.43
N ASP A 95 -4.37 -6.77 15.77
CA ASP A 95 -5.62 -7.14 16.42
C ASP A 95 -5.51 -6.73 17.91
N GLU A 96 -6.39 -5.84 18.36
CA GLU A 96 -6.41 -5.35 19.75
C GLU A 96 -6.65 -6.48 20.77
N MET A 97 -7.22 -7.60 20.34
CA MET A 97 -7.47 -8.78 21.16
C MET A 97 -6.41 -9.88 20.99
N SER A 98 -5.49 -9.72 20.03
CA SER A 98 -4.40 -10.67 19.76
C SER A 98 -3.08 -9.91 19.66
N TRP A 99 -2.62 -9.43 20.81
CA TRP A 99 -1.24 -8.94 20.98
C TRP A 99 -0.21 -10.07 20.78
N ASP A 100 -0.67 -11.33 20.82
CA ASP A 100 0.14 -12.55 20.84
C ASP A 100 0.29 -13.28 19.50
N ASP A 101 -0.35 -12.82 18.40
CA ASP A 101 -0.03 -13.37 17.07
C ASP A 101 1.27 -12.79 16.46
N LEU A 102 2.20 -12.42 17.35
CA LEU A 102 3.64 -12.41 17.07
C LEU A 102 4.22 -13.83 17.07
N SER A 103 3.37 -14.84 16.87
CA SER A 103 3.76 -16.24 16.78
C SER A 103 4.99 -16.34 15.87
N GLU A 104 6.04 -16.96 16.39
CA GLU A 104 7.30 -17.25 15.69
C GLU A 104 7.11 -18.26 14.55
N THR A 105 5.94 -18.25 13.92
CA THR A 105 5.69 -18.93 12.68
C THR A 105 6.73 -18.41 11.69
N ASN A 106 7.59 -19.31 11.21
CA ASN A 106 8.52 -19.03 10.11
C ASN A 106 7.69 -18.65 8.88
N TYR A 107 7.34 -17.37 8.78
CA TYR A 107 6.76 -16.82 7.57
C TYR A 107 7.78 -17.03 6.46
N ASP A 108 7.39 -17.79 5.44
CA ASP A 108 8.15 -17.97 4.21
C ASP A 108 8.07 -16.70 3.36
N TRP A 109 8.76 -15.66 3.85
CA TRP A 109 8.76 -14.34 3.24
C TRP A 109 9.31 -14.45 1.81
N PRO A 110 8.60 -13.89 0.82
CA PRO A 110 9.08 -13.87 -0.56
C PRO A 110 10.38 -13.09 -0.72
N ALA A 111 11.09 -13.36 -1.82
CA ALA A 111 12.32 -12.64 -2.12
C ALA A 111 12.06 -11.14 -2.32
N VAL A 112 13.05 -10.30 -1.97
CA VAL A 112 12.93 -8.83 -2.08
C VAL A 112 12.50 -8.40 -3.49
N ALA A 113 13.08 -9.04 -4.52
CA ALA A 113 12.73 -8.79 -5.92
C ALA A 113 11.27 -9.10 -6.25
N GLU A 114 10.70 -10.17 -5.69
CA GLU A 114 9.29 -10.53 -5.91
C GLU A 114 8.35 -9.51 -5.27
N VAL A 115 8.70 -9.03 -4.06
CA VAL A 115 7.93 -7.98 -3.38
C VAL A 115 7.99 -6.68 -4.17
N ARG A 116 9.15 -6.30 -4.70
CA ARG A 116 9.29 -5.11 -5.57
C ARG A 116 8.47 -5.24 -6.85
N ALA A 117 8.53 -6.38 -7.53
CA ALA A 117 7.71 -6.63 -8.72
C ALA A 117 6.20 -6.57 -8.42
N TYR A 118 5.78 -7.06 -7.25
CA TYR A 118 4.41 -6.90 -6.79
C TYR A 118 4.05 -5.42 -6.56
N ARG A 119 4.92 -4.65 -5.91
CA ARG A 119 4.71 -3.21 -5.70
C ARG A 119 4.60 -2.44 -7.02
N ASP A 120 5.40 -2.78 -8.03
CA ASP A 120 5.32 -2.17 -9.37
C ASP A 120 3.95 -2.43 -10.01
N ARG A 121 3.42 -3.66 -9.89
CA ARG A 121 2.08 -4.00 -10.37
C ARG A 121 1.00 -3.23 -9.62
N VAL A 122 1.11 -3.10 -8.29
CA VAL A 122 0.22 -2.27 -7.48
C VAL A 122 0.26 -0.82 -7.94
N ARG A 123 1.46 -0.26 -8.16
CA ARG A 123 1.65 1.12 -8.65
C ARG A 123 0.94 1.34 -9.98
N ALA A 124 1.04 0.39 -10.91
CA ALA A 124 0.36 0.46 -12.20
C ALA A 124 -1.17 0.42 -12.06
N VAL A 125 -1.69 -0.51 -11.24
CA VAL A 125 -3.15 -0.63 -11.01
C VAL A 125 -3.72 0.61 -10.34
N VAL A 126 -3.10 1.09 -9.26
CA VAL A 126 -3.58 2.28 -8.54
C VAL A 126 -3.46 3.54 -9.41
N GLY A 127 -2.36 3.69 -10.15
CA GLY A 127 -2.20 4.78 -11.13
C GLY A 127 -3.30 4.77 -12.19
N GLY A 128 -3.54 3.62 -12.83
CA GLY A 128 -4.60 3.47 -13.83
C GLY A 128 -6.00 3.71 -13.26
N LEU A 129 -6.25 3.30 -12.02
CA LEU A 129 -7.50 3.60 -11.34
C LEU A 129 -7.66 5.11 -11.12
N ILE A 130 -6.62 5.81 -10.68
CA ILE A 130 -6.68 7.27 -10.48
C ILE A 130 -7.05 7.98 -11.79
N ASP A 131 -6.51 7.55 -12.92
CA ASP A 131 -6.80 8.16 -14.24
C ASP A 131 -8.24 7.92 -14.69
N THR A 132 -8.81 6.76 -14.38
CA THR A 132 -10.08 6.29 -14.96
C THR A 132 -11.28 6.40 -14.01
N CYS A 133 -11.04 6.58 -12.71
CA CYS A 133 -12.12 6.60 -11.72
C CYS A 133 -13.07 7.78 -11.98
N ARG A 134 -14.36 7.47 -12.16
CA ARG A 134 -15.40 8.49 -12.38
C ARG A 134 -15.62 9.28 -11.09
N SER A 135 -15.70 10.61 -11.22
CA SER A 135 -15.81 11.58 -10.11
C SER A 135 -17.01 11.34 -9.16
N GLN A 136 -17.99 10.52 -9.57
CA GLN A 136 -19.21 10.20 -8.82
C GLN A 136 -19.09 9.01 -7.85
N VAL A 137 -18.02 8.20 -7.93
CA VAL A 137 -17.86 7.00 -7.06
C VAL A 137 -17.50 7.37 -5.61
N ILE A 138 -17.05 8.60 -5.36
CA ILE A 138 -16.74 9.11 -4.00
C ILE A 138 -17.98 9.20 -3.09
N ARG A 139 -19.21 9.13 -3.65
CA ARG A 139 -20.46 9.21 -2.85
C ARG A 139 -20.98 7.89 -2.28
N ARG A 140 -20.41 6.73 -2.63
CA ARG A 140 -20.99 5.41 -2.26
C ARG A 140 -20.30 4.66 -1.11
N ALA A 141 -19.18 5.16 -0.58
CA ALA A 141 -18.37 4.40 0.39
C ALA A 141 -18.67 4.66 1.87
N VAL A 142 -19.71 5.44 2.21
CA VAL A 142 -20.16 5.61 3.60
C VAL A 142 -21.63 5.19 3.68
N PRO A 143 -21.95 4.00 4.23
CA PRO A 143 -23.32 3.69 4.59
C PRO A 143 -23.77 4.76 5.58
N ARG A 144 -24.89 5.45 5.30
CA ARG A 144 -25.57 6.21 6.34
C ARG A 144 -26.01 5.19 7.39
N MET A 145 -25.37 5.21 8.56
CA MET A 145 -25.96 4.62 9.76
C MET A 145 -27.20 5.46 10.07
N THR A 146 -28.37 4.93 9.71
CA THR A 146 -29.65 5.26 10.33
C THR A 146 -29.82 4.42 11.57
#